data_AF-A0A352VJ31-F1
#
_entry.id   AF-A0A352VJ31-F1
#
_cell.length_a   1.000
_cell.length_b   1.000
_cell.length_c   1.000
_cell.angle_alpha   90.00
_cell.angle_beta   90.00
_cell.angle_gamma   90.00
#
_symmetry.space_group_name_H-M   'P 1'
#
loop_
_entity.id
_entity.type
_entity.pdbx_description
1 polymer ?
#
loop_
_entity_poly.entity_id
_entity_poly.type
_entity_poly.pdbx_seq_one_letter_code
_entity_poly.pdbx_strand_id
1 'polypeptide(L)' 'MASEAEIESLEGIQNLTGLTYLNLWGNSISDIGPLSELTSLTYLDVAQSSIADITALGELTSLTDLYLNANSITERVAL' A
#
# COMPACT_ATOMS: atom_id res chain seq x y z
N MET A 1 -21.59 -5.15 -15.54
CA MET A 1 -20.42 -5.48 -14.69
C MET A 1 -19.26 -4.73 -15.32
N ALA A 2 -18.96 -3.53 -14.82
CA ALA A 2 -17.79 -2.80 -15.29
C ALA A 2 -16.57 -3.58 -14.80
N SER A 3 -15.66 -3.95 -15.68
CA SER A 3 -14.34 -4.40 -15.28
C SER A 3 -13.68 -3.25 -14.55
N GLU A 4 -13.62 -3.33 -13.23
CA GLU A 4 -12.81 -2.43 -12.41
C GLU A 4 -11.38 -2.51 -12.98
N ALA A 5 -10.75 -1.37 -13.24
CA ALA A 5 -9.36 -1.36 -13.69
C ALA A 5 -8.51 -1.82 -12.50
N GLU A 6 -8.25 -3.13 -12.44
CA GLU A 6 -7.48 -3.73 -11.36
C GLU A 6 -6.03 -3.22 -11.44
N ILE A 7 -5.65 -2.37 -10.49
CA ILE A 7 -4.24 -1.99 -10.34
C ILE A 7 -3.50 -3.17 -9.74
N GLU A 8 -2.50 -3.67 -10.45
CA GLU A 8 -1.63 -4.76 -9.95
C GLU A 8 -0.26 -4.24 -9.48
N SER A 9 0.22 -3.14 -10.08
CA SER A 9 1.56 -2.60 -9.85
C SER A 9 1.52 -1.12 -9.47
N LEU A 10 2.37 -0.76 -8.52
CA LEU A 10 2.60 0.60 -8.05
C LEU A 10 3.92 1.19 -8.59
N GLU A 11 4.57 0.53 -9.54
CA GLU A 11 5.81 1.04 -10.13
C GLU A 11 5.62 2.46 -10.68
N GLY A 12 6.55 3.34 -10.32
CA GLY A 12 6.52 4.76 -10.66
C GLY A 12 5.91 5.65 -9.58
N ILE A 13 5.08 5.12 -8.66
CA ILE A 13 4.45 5.91 -7.60
C ILE A 13 5.48 6.52 -6.64
N GLN A 14 6.64 5.87 -6.46
CA GLN A 14 7.74 6.33 -5.59
C GLN A 14 8.24 7.74 -5.95
N ASN A 15 8.01 8.18 -7.19
CA ASN A 15 8.40 9.52 -7.65
C ASN A 15 7.44 10.63 -7.18
N LEU A 16 6.27 10.28 -6.64
CA LEU A 16 5.27 11.22 -6.14
C LEU A 16 5.55 11.60 -4.67
N THR A 17 6.76 12.05 -4.37
CA THR A 17 7.24 12.28 -2.99
C THR A 17 6.44 13.30 -2.18
N GLY A 18 5.65 14.14 -2.85
CA GLY A 18 4.70 15.07 -2.23
C GLY A 18 3.29 14.52 -2.00
N LEU A 19 3.04 13.23 -2.29
CA LEU A 19 1.73 12.61 -2.10
C LEU A 19 1.43 12.48 -0.61
N THR A 20 0.28 13.01 -0.19
CA THR A 20 -0.18 12.95 1.22
C THR A 20 -1.35 11.98 1.40
N TYR A 21 -2.07 11.68 0.33
CA TYR A 21 -3.27 10.84 0.35
C TYR A 21 -3.23 9.84 -0.80
N LEU A 22 -3.39 8.56 -0.49
CA LEU A 22 -3.45 7.48 -1.47
C LEU A 22 -4.58 6.50 -1.12
N ASN A 23 -5.53 6.32 -2.03
CA ASN A 23 -6.58 5.32 -1.93
C ASN A 23 -6.49 4.36 -3.13
N LEU A 24 -6.26 3.10 -2.81
CA LEU A 24 -6.11 1.96 -3.71
C LEU A 24 -7.00 0.80 -3.24
N TRP A 25 -8.10 1.09 -2.54
CA TRP A 25 -9.05 0.09 -2.07
C TRP A 25 -9.54 -0.80 -3.21
N GLY A 26 -9.61 -2.12 -2.97
CA GLY A 26 -10.23 -3.06 -3.89
C GLY A 26 -9.41 -3.35 -5.16
N ASN A 27 -8.08 -3.28 -5.08
CA ASN A 27 -7.19 -3.58 -6.20
C ASN A 27 -6.43 -4.91 -6.02
N SER A 28 -5.84 -5.42 -7.10
CA SER A 28 -5.08 -6.68 -7.11
C SER A 28 -3.59 -6.48 -6.74
N ILE A 29 -3.31 -5.56 -5.82
CA ILE A 29 -1.94 -5.21 -5.40
C ILE A 29 -1.39 -6.25 -4.44
N SER A 30 -0.16 -6.70 -4.67
CA SER A 30 0.56 -7.61 -3.78
C SER A 30 1.90 -7.05 -3.30
N ASP A 31 2.51 -6.17 -4.09
CA ASP A 31 3.77 -5.49 -3.77
C ASP A 31 3.53 -4.00 -3.50
N ILE A 32 3.83 -3.58 -2.27
CA ILE A 32 3.79 -2.18 -1.83
C ILE A 32 5.18 -1.60 -1.57
N GLY A 33 6.25 -2.29 -1.98
CA GLY A 33 7.62 -1.81 -1.91
C GLY A 33 7.80 -0.37 -2.43
N PRO A 34 7.21 0.01 -3.58
CA PRO A 34 7.30 1.38 -4.10
C PRO A 34 6.76 2.48 -3.18
N LEU A 35 5.97 2.14 -2.15
CA LEU A 35 5.47 3.13 -1.19
C LEU A 35 6.54 3.62 -0.22
N SER A 36 7.68 2.93 -0.04
CA SER A 36 8.69 3.26 0.98
C SER A 36 9.20 4.71 0.92
N GLU A 37 9.23 5.30 -0.28
CA GLU A 37 9.73 6.66 -0.50
C GLU A 37 8.70 7.75 -0.18
N LEU A 38 7.42 7.39 0.03
CA LEU A 38 6.31 8.33 0.23
C LEU A 38 6.21 8.81 1.67
N THR A 39 7.31 9.31 2.23
CA THR A 39 7.42 9.72 3.64
C THR A 39 6.47 10.87 4.05
N SER A 40 5.91 11.60 3.09
CA SER A 40 4.88 12.63 3.29
C SER A 40 3.45 12.08 3.39
N LEU A 41 3.25 10.78 3.16
CA LEU A 41 1.93 10.16 3.13
C LEU A 41 1.31 10.15 4.53
N THR A 42 0.12 10.72 4.66
CA THR A 42 -0.64 10.77 5.92
C THR A 42 -1.82 9.79 5.91
N TYR A 43 -2.37 9.49 4.72
CA TYR A 43 -3.47 8.56 4.54
C TYR A 43 -3.13 7.49 3.48
N LEU A 44 -3.30 6.22 3.85
CA LEU A 44 -3.16 5.08 2.97
C LEU A 44 -4.32 4.09 3.15
N ASP A 45 -5.06 3.85 2.06
CA ASP A 45 -6.02 2.76 1.97
C ASP A 45 -5.60 1.79 0.87
N VAL A 46 -5.18 0.59 1.28
CA VAL A 46 -4.88 -0.55 0.41
C VAL A 46 -5.66 -1.78 0.87
N ALA A 47 -6.82 -1.56 1.50
CA ALA A 47 -7.68 -2.63 1.94
C ALA A 47 -8.27 -3.38 0.74
N GLN A 48 -8.65 -4.64 0.98
CA GLN A 48 -9.15 -5.54 -0.06
C GLN A 48 -8.16 -5.67 -1.22
N SER A 49 -6.90 -5.97 -0.88
CA SER A 49 -5.82 -6.28 -1.82
C SER A 49 -5.20 -7.65 -1.50
N SER A 50 -4.11 -8.01 -2.16
CA SER A 50 -3.40 -9.29 -1.96
C SER A 50 -2.05 -9.12 -1.25
N ILE A 51 -1.93 -8.11 -0.38
CA ILE A 51 -0.66 -7.77 0.30
C ILE A 51 -0.37 -8.79 1.41
N ALA A 52 0.87 -9.27 1.45
CA ALA A 52 1.36 -10.18 2.50
C ALA A 52 2.54 -9.59 3.29
N ASP A 53 3.38 -8.77 2.64
CA ASP A 53 4.52 -8.09 3.24
C ASP A 53 4.22 -6.59 3.38
N ILE A 54 4.32 -6.08 4.60
CA ILE A 54 4.06 -4.68 4.96
C ILE A 54 5.31 -3.93 5.42
N THR A 55 6.50 -4.50 5.20
CA THR A 55 7.78 -3.88 5.62
C THR A 55 7.96 -2.47 5.08
N ALA A 56 7.49 -2.19 3.86
CA ALA A 56 7.55 -0.86 3.25
C ALA A 56 6.82 0.23 4.06
N LEU A 57 5.82 -0.14 4.88
CA LEU A 57 5.09 0.82 5.73
C LEU A 57 5.95 1.36 6.88
N GLY A 58 7.05 0.70 7.23
CA GLY A 58 7.97 1.14 8.29
C GLY A 58 8.63 2.48 8.01
N GLU A 59 8.76 2.87 6.74
CA GLU A 59 9.35 4.14 6.31
C GLU A 59 8.33 5.30 6.27
N LEU A 60 7.03 5.00 6.31
CA LEU A 60 5.94 5.98 6.22
C LEU A 60 5.71 6.72 7.54
N THR A 61 6.72 7.46 7.99
CA THR A 61 6.77 8.11 9.31
C THR A 61 5.69 9.18 9.56
N SER A 62 5.08 9.72 8.50
CA SER A 62 3.97 10.70 8.61
C SER A 62 2.58 10.07 8.61
N LEU A 63 2.47 8.75 8.48
CA LEU A 63 1.19 8.07 8.29
C LEU A 63 0.34 8.09 9.56
N THR A 64 -0.88 8.61 9.46
CA THR A 64 -1.85 8.69 10.56
C THR A 64 -3.05 7.78 10.37
N ASP A 65 -3.42 7.54 9.11
CA ASP A 65 -4.59 6.77 8.73
C ASP A 65 -4.17 5.62 7.81
N LEU A 66 -4.38 4.39 8.26
CA LEU A 66 -3.95 3.17 7.58
C LEU A 66 -5.07 2.13 7.56
N TYR A 67 -5.49 1.74 6.37
CA TYR A 67 -6.48 0.70 6.14
C TYR A 67 -5.86 -0.49 5.40
N LEU A 68 -5.81 -1.64 6.08
CA LEU A 68 -5.18 -2.89 5.61
C LEU A 68 -6.13 -4.09 5.64
N ASN A 69 -7.40 -3.90 6.01
CA ASN A 69 -8.33 -5.02 6.14
C ASN A 69 -8.50 -5.79 4.83
N ALA A 70 -8.83 -7.08 4.93
CA ALA A 70 -8.96 -7.98 3.79
C ALA A 70 -7.71 -8.05 2.89
N ASN A 71 -6.53 -8.14 3.52
CA ASN A 71 -5.26 -8.52 2.90
C ASN A 71 -4.78 -9.89 3.45
N SER A 72 -3.71 -10.44 2.89
CA SER A 72 -3.10 -11.72 3.30
C SER A 72 -1.89 -11.53 4.24
N ILE A 73 -1.92 -10.48 5.07
CA ILE A 73 -0.81 -10.11 5.96
C ILE A 73 -0.57 -11.23 6.97
N THR A 74 0.63 -11.79 6.93
CA THR A 74 1.04 -12.88 7.82
C THR A 74 2.24 -12.43 8.63
N GLU A 75 2.29 -12.81 9.91
CA GLU A 75 3.44 -12.54 10.76
C GLU A 75 4.68 -13.26 10.22
N ARG A 76 5.74 -12.50 9.90
CA ARG A 76 7.04 -13.10 9.56
C ARG A 76 7.74 -13.51 10.85
N VAL A 77 7.53 -14.75 11.29
CA VAL A 77 8.35 -15.34 12.35
C VAL A 77 9.73 -15.63 11.75
N ALA A 78 10.73 -14.80 12.06
CA ALA A 78 12.11 -15.10 11.71
C ALA A 78 12.58 -16.27 12.61
N LEU A 79 12.83 -17.43 11.99
CA LEU A 79 13.52 -18.57 12.62
C LEU A 79 15.04 -18.34 12.64
#